data_AF-A0AAD6PZG8-F1
#
_entry.id   AF-A0AAD6PZG8-F1
#
_cell.length_a   1.000
_cell.length_b   1.000
_cell.length_c   1.000
_cell.angle_alpha   90.00
_cell.angle_beta   90.00
_cell.angle_gamma   90.00
#
_symmetry.space_group_name_H-M   'P 1'
#
loop_
_entity.id
_entity.type
_entity.pdbx_description
1 polymer ?
#
loop_
_entity_poly.entity_id
_entity_poly.type
_entity_poly.pdbx_seq_one_letter_code
_entity_poly.pdbx_strand_id
1 'polypeptide(L)'
;MINSFFYNDNKHTVTLARVATSSSSKLRTMPLEALTSTAPSFPSFRRQNPTTLSCHVSFDVSGLNTRRNRTTKVTAGSKVESSSFTLEKKRKVVEHVCLLKAKKFLSDEDEKDMLDYLYTSQYQMRGIVAVSLGRISNDNVENYTHAVFMRFQTKEDVTRFYENPFYLKVLKEHVMPYCHDLVNVDYESEVEDDMIPIFRKGEEFNYGVEFVHLFAFDDSALGAPVEDALASLEKLKKEFPSLIVQSTQGSNFNLSSKEYTHAVVTRFRSSEAFEIFVGSTEYRDVRRLLIHAAYFYVFSSPLKV
;
A
#
# COMPACT_ATOMS: atom_id res chain seq x y z
N MET A 1 -28.99 32.62 -13.10
CA MET A 1 -29.66 33.07 -14.35
C MET A 1 -28.91 32.38 -15.50
N ILE A 2 -29.63 31.65 -16.38
CA ILE A 2 -29.14 30.77 -17.49
C ILE A 2 -28.54 29.44 -16.95
N ASN A 3 -29.21 28.27 -16.90
CA ASN A 3 -30.01 27.45 -17.83
C ASN A 3 -29.27 26.91 -19.06
N SER A 4 -28.96 25.61 -19.06
CA SER A 4 -29.22 24.73 -20.22
C SER A 4 -29.34 23.26 -19.79
N PHE A 5 -30.49 22.70 -20.18
CA PHE A 5 -30.97 21.33 -20.04
C PHE A 5 -30.24 20.36 -20.99
N PHE A 6 -30.24 19.06 -20.68
CA PHE A 6 -30.78 18.06 -21.61
C PHE A 6 -31.43 16.89 -20.87
N TYR A 7 -32.50 16.41 -21.49
CA TYR A 7 -33.55 15.52 -21.03
C TYR A 7 -33.42 14.16 -21.73
N ASN A 8 -33.53 13.11 -20.91
CA ASN A 8 -34.16 11.79 -21.08
C ASN A 8 -34.07 10.93 -22.36
N ASP A 9 -34.14 9.62 -22.04
CA ASP A 9 -34.68 8.48 -22.78
C ASP A 9 -33.92 7.90 -23.99
N ASN A 10 -33.40 6.69 -23.80
CA ASN A 10 -33.69 5.62 -24.75
C ASN A 10 -33.85 4.26 -24.06
N LYS A 11 -35.07 3.75 -24.16
CA LYS A 11 -35.50 2.40 -23.83
C LYS A 11 -34.84 1.40 -24.79
N HIS A 12 -34.21 0.36 -24.25
CA HIS A 12 -34.18 -0.93 -24.93
C HIS A 12 -34.54 -2.04 -23.95
N THR A 13 -35.77 -2.50 -24.13
CA THR A 13 -36.31 -3.79 -23.72
C THR A 13 -35.39 -4.94 -24.13
N VAL A 14 -34.98 -5.75 -23.16
CA VAL A 14 -34.51 -7.12 -23.42
C VAL A 14 -35.44 -8.08 -22.70
N THR A 15 -36.16 -8.85 -23.50
CA THR A 15 -37.08 -9.91 -23.13
C THR A 15 -36.33 -11.08 -22.50
N LEU A 16 -36.55 -11.34 -21.22
CA LEU A 16 -36.06 -12.54 -20.53
C LEU A 16 -37.06 -13.69 -20.75
N ALA A 17 -36.65 -14.67 -21.56
CA ALA A 17 -37.36 -15.92 -21.72
C ALA A 17 -37.27 -16.75 -20.44
N ARG A 18 -38.43 -17.06 -19.85
CA ARG A 18 -38.60 -18.00 -18.73
C ARG A 18 -38.38 -19.43 -19.22
N VAL A 19 -37.47 -20.16 -18.58
CA VAL A 19 -37.57 -21.62 -18.47
C VAL A 19 -37.77 -21.95 -17.00
N ALA A 20 -38.97 -22.41 -16.68
CA ALA A 20 -39.34 -22.89 -15.37
C ALA A 20 -38.94 -24.36 -15.25
N THR A 21 -38.21 -24.72 -14.19
CA THR A 21 -38.30 -26.06 -13.60
C THR A 21 -38.48 -25.92 -12.11
N SER A 22 -39.58 -26.49 -11.65
CA SER A 22 -40.06 -26.54 -10.27
C SER A 22 -39.33 -27.63 -9.48
N SER A 23 -38.96 -27.34 -8.24
CA SER A 23 -39.17 -28.32 -7.17
C SER A 23 -39.34 -27.62 -5.82
N SER A 24 -40.41 -28.03 -5.15
CA SER A 24 -40.90 -27.59 -3.85
C SER A 24 -40.15 -28.32 -2.73
N SER A 25 -39.87 -27.65 -1.60
CA SER A 25 -40.51 -28.05 -0.34
C SER A 25 -40.04 -27.27 0.90
N LYS A 26 -41.06 -26.95 1.72
CA LYS A 26 -41.12 -26.88 3.19
C LYS A 26 -40.63 -25.63 3.92
N LEU A 27 -41.64 -24.80 4.19
CA LEU A 27 -41.82 -23.96 5.38
C LEU A 27 -41.52 -24.70 6.69
N ARG A 28 -40.81 -24.05 7.60
CA ARG A 28 -40.94 -24.26 9.05
C ARG A 28 -40.77 -22.93 9.77
N THR A 29 -41.72 -22.63 10.64
CA THR A 29 -41.93 -21.37 11.35
C THR A 29 -41.34 -21.44 12.77
N MET A 30 -40.52 -20.43 13.15
CA MET A 30 -40.33 -19.79 14.49
C MET A 30 -39.82 -20.65 15.69
N PRO A 31 -39.05 -20.11 16.65
CA PRO A 31 -39.38 -18.88 17.39
C PRO A 31 -38.25 -17.86 17.65
N LEU A 32 -38.73 -16.68 18.01
CA LEU A 32 -38.03 -15.50 18.52
C LEU A 32 -37.69 -15.70 20.01
N GLU A 33 -36.42 -15.60 20.40
CA GLU A 33 -36.06 -15.39 21.82
C GLU A 33 -34.69 -14.71 22.01
N ALA A 34 -34.73 -13.71 22.90
CA ALA A 34 -33.68 -13.19 23.78
C ALA A 34 -32.44 -12.48 23.21
N LEU A 35 -32.49 -11.14 23.30
CA LEU A 35 -31.36 -10.24 23.48
C LEU A 35 -30.48 -10.68 24.67
N THR A 36 -29.20 -10.97 24.43
CA THR A 36 -28.14 -10.69 25.41
C THR A 36 -26.90 -10.18 24.71
N SER A 37 -26.53 -8.96 25.11
CA SER A 37 -25.30 -8.24 24.77
C SER A 37 -24.08 -9.11 25.06
N THR A 38 -23.30 -9.41 24.01
CA THR A 38 -21.94 -9.93 24.16
C THR A 38 -21.03 -8.99 23.38
N ALA A 39 -20.26 -8.18 24.11
CA ALA A 39 -19.25 -7.31 23.54
C ALA A 39 -18.20 -8.15 22.77
N PRO A 40 -17.75 -7.75 21.57
CA PRO A 40 -16.65 -8.45 20.91
C PRO A 40 -15.37 -8.26 21.73
N SER A 41 -14.79 -9.37 22.18
CA SER A 41 -13.47 -9.43 22.79
C SER A 41 -12.38 -9.15 21.74
N PHE A 42 -11.53 -8.16 22.01
CA PHE A 42 -10.41 -7.79 21.14
C PHE A 42 -9.20 -8.73 21.28
N PRO A 43 -8.37 -8.88 20.22
CA PRO A 43 -7.06 -9.50 20.32
C PRO A 43 -6.13 -8.60 21.15
N SER A 44 -5.61 -9.14 22.25
CA SER A 44 -4.59 -8.49 23.07
C SER A 44 -3.26 -8.43 22.32
N PHE A 45 -2.73 -7.22 22.09
CA PHE A 45 -1.33 -7.03 21.71
C PHE A 45 -0.45 -7.49 22.88
N ARG A 46 0.05 -8.72 22.78
CA ARG A 46 0.91 -9.32 23.80
C ARG A 46 2.33 -8.82 23.62
N ARG A 47 2.76 -7.95 24.53
CA ARG A 47 4.13 -7.50 24.73
C ARG A 47 5.03 -8.72 24.96
N GLN A 48 5.98 -8.98 24.07
CA GLN A 48 7.09 -9.91 24.34
C GLN A 48 8.40 -9.15 24.16
N ASN A 49 9.18 -9.08 25.25
CA ASN A 49 10.52 -8.50 25.25
C ASN A 49 11.49 -9.42 24.50
N PRO A 50 12.38 -8.91 23.64
CA PRO A 50 13.47 -9.70 23.10
C PRO A 50 14.59 -9.84 24.12
N THR A 51 14.97 -11.08 24.41
CA THR A 51 16.16 -11.44 25.18
C THR A 51 17.42 -11.10 24.37
N THR A 52 18.35 -10.40 25.00
CA THR A 52 19.62 -9.95 24.46
C THR A 52 20.57 -11.10 24.12
N LEU A 53 21.08 -11.12 22.89
CA LEU A 53 22.32 -11.82 22.53
C LEU A 53 23.34 -10.80 22.05
N SER A 54 24.33 -10.57 22.92
CA SER A 54 25.51 -9.74 22.70
C SER A 54 26.48 -10.45 21.74
N CYS A 55 26.86 -9.79 20.66
CA CYS A 55 28.08 -10.10 19.92
C CYS A 55 28.98 -8.85 19.92
N HIS A 56 30.06 -8.94 20.70
CA HIS A 56 31.14 -7.96 20.72
C HIS A 56 31.90 -7.97 19.38
N VAL A 57 32.03 -6.81 18.75
CA VAL A 57 33.05 -6.57 17.73
C VAL A 57 33.80 -5.30 18.12
N SER A 58 35.06 -5.48 18.51
CA SER A 58 35.98 -4.43 18.92
C SER A 58 36.43 -3.61 17.71
N PHE A 59 36.36 -2.27 17.82
CA PHE A 59 37.01 -1.36 16.89
C PHE A 59 38.44 -1.11 17.35
N ASP A 60 39.42 -1.53 16.55
CA ASP A 60 40.82 -1.17 16.74
C ASP A 60 41.09 0.17 16.06
N VAL A 61 41.47 1.17 16.86
CA VAL A 61 41.91 2.49 16.41
C VAL A 61 43.41 2.55 16.59
N SER A 62 44.16 2.44 15.49
CA SER A 62 45.56 2.84 15.45
C SER A 62 45.73 3.98 14.45
N GLY A 63 45.87 5.18 14.99
CA GLY A 63 46.23 6.37 14.22
C GLY A 63 47.68 6.34 13.75
N LEU A 64 47.92 6.92 12.58
CA LEU A 64 49.24 7.41 12.22
C LEU A 64 49.10 8.75 11.49
N ASN A 65 49.64 9.78 12.15
CA ASN A 65 49.86 11.11 11.61
C ASN A 65 50.90 11.04 10.48
N THR A 66 50.63 11.63 9.31
CA THR A 66 51.68 12.29 8.52
C THR A 66 51.11 13.47 7.75
N ARG A 67 51.71 14.64 7.98
CA ARG A 67 51.41 15.96 7.43
C ARG A 67 52.41 16.29 6.31
N ARG A 68 52.02 17.17 5.37
CA ARG A 68 52.77 17.80 4.23
C ARG A 68 52.87 16.94 2.96
N ASN A 69 52.78 17.47 1.72
CA ASN A 69 52.87 18.81 1.17
C ASN A 69 52.09 18.89 -0.16
N ARG A 70 51.67 20.12 -0.53
CA ARG A 70 51.15 20.49 -1.85
C ARG A 70 52.20 20.27 -2.95
N THR A 71 51.83 19.59 -4.03
CA THR A 71 52.43 19.81 -5.36
C THR A 71 51.40 19.45 -6.44
N THR A 72 50.96 20.45 -7.18
CA THR A 72 50.16 20.33 -8.40
C THR A 72 51.00 19.70 -9.51
N LYS A 73 50.61 18.51 -9.98
CA LYS A 73 51.03 17.96 -11.27
C LYS A 73 49.78 17.75 -12.12
N VAL A 74 49.68 18.56 -13.18
CA VAL A 74 48.73 18.37 -14.26
C VAL A 74 49.29 17.27 -15.15
N THR A 75 48.54 16.19 -15.36
CA THR A 75 48.87 15.16 -16.34
C THR A 75 47.62 14.92 -17.17
N ALA A 76 47.70 15.30 -18.45
CA ALA A 76 46.71 15.00 -19.45
C ALA A 76 46.79 13.50 -19.77
N GLY A 77 45.76 12.75 -19.37
CA GLY A 77 45.59 11.35 -19.70
C GLY A 77 44.26 11.19 -20.42
N SER A 78 44.32 10.75 -21.69
CA SER A 78 43.17 10.35 -22.49
C SER A 78 42.36 9.30 -21.75
N LYS A 79 41.16 9.67 -21.28
CA LYS A 79 40.28 8.74 -20.59
C LYS A 79 39.51 7.96 -21.65
N VAL A 80 39.93 6.72 -21.85
CA VAL A 80 39.14 5.65 -22.47
C VAL A 80 37.82 5.61 -21.71
N GLU A 81 36.71 5.83 -22.41
CA GLU A 81 35.36 5.64 -21.91
C GLU A 81 35.15 4.15 -21.62
N SER A 82 35.56 3.75 -20.42
CA SER A 82 35.00 2.58 -19.77
C SER A 82 33.59 2.98 -19.34
N SER A 83 32.59 2.57 -20.12
CA SER A 83 31.19 2.56 -19.72
C SER A 83 31.04 1.69 -18.48
N SER A 84 31.27 2.29 -17.30
CA SER A 84 30.87 1.67 -16.05
C SER A 84 29.36 1.60 -16.08
N PHE A 85 28.82 0.40 -16.33
CA PHE A 85 27.48 0.05 -15.91
C PHE A 85 27.35 0.52 -14.47
N THR A 86 26.63 1.63 -14.27
CA THR A 86 26.38 2.15 -12.93
C THR A 86 25.43 1.12 -12.34
N LEU A 87 25.94 0.24 -11.48
CA LEU A 87 25.08 -0.66 -10.72
C LEU A 87 24.13 0.26 -9.97
N GLU A 88 22.88 0.35 -10.42
CA GLU A 88 21.88 1.23 -9.81
C GLU A 88 21.79 0.84 -8.34
N LYS A 89 22.34 1.70 -7.49
CA LYS A 89 22.39 1.43 -6.07
C LYS A 89 20.95 1.45 -5.58
N LYS A 90 20.53 0.39 -4.91
CA LYS A 90 19.21 0.28 -4.30
C LYS A 90 19.29 0.54 -2.80
N ARG A 91 18.22 1.08 -2.23
CA ARG A 91 18.03 1.28 -0.80
C ARG A 91 16.78 0.55 -0.34
N LYS A 92 16.89 -0.12 0.81
CA LYS A 92 15.76 -0.74 1.49
C LYS A 92 14.86 0.31 2.12
N VAL A 93 13.56 0.12 1.97
CA VAL A 93 12.50 0.89 2.61
C VAL A 93 11.43 -0.06 3.12
N VAL A 94 10.61 0.41 4.03
CA VAL A 94 9.51 -0.38 4.58
C VAL A 94 8.19 0.31 4.27
N GLU A 95 7.28 -0.43 3.68
CA GLU A 95 5.99 0.06 3.23
C GLU A 95 4.93 -0.45 4.20
N HIS A 96 4.02 0.45 4.57
CA HIS A 96 2.89 0.18 5.45
C HIS A 96 1.61 0.57 4.71
N VAL A 97 0.73 -0.40 4.50
CA VAL A 97 -0.60 -0.19 3.92
C VAL A 97 -1.63 -0.44 5.00
N CYS A 98 -2.50 0.53 5.27
CA CYS A 98 -3.63 0.41 6.18
C CYS A 98 -4.93 0.58 5.40
N LEU A 99 -5.79 -0.43 5.42
CA LEU A 99 -7.13 -0.39 4.84
C LEU A 99 -8.16 -0.19 5.95
N LEU A 100 -9.11 0.70 5.72
CA LEU A 100 -10.13 1.09 6.70
C LEU A 100 -11.52 0.77 6.19
N LYS A 101 -12.36 0.15 7.03
CA LYS A 101 -13.81 0.01 6.77
C LYS A 101 -14.59 1.04 7.57
N ALA A 102 -14.94 2.14 6.92
CA ALA A 102 -15.83 3.13 7.51
C ALA A 102 -17.23 2.55 7.76
N LYS A 103 -17.89 3.03 8.80
CA LYS A 103 -19.31 2.79 9.08
C LYS A 103 -20.14 3.47 8.00
N LYS A 104 -21.36 2.96 7.77
CA LYS A 104 -22.30 3.58 6.84
C LYS A 104 -22.60 5.01 7.33
N PHE A 105 -22.61 5.98 6.42
CA PHE A 105 -22.90 7.41 6.67
C PHE A 105 -21.79 8.22 7.36
N LEU A 106 -20.59 8.23 6.77
CA LEU A 106 -19.54 9.19 7.13
C LEU A 106 -19.82 10.53 6.42
N SER A 107 -19.81 11.64 7.17
CA SER A 107 -19.91 12.98 6.57
C SER A 107 -18.58 13.36 5.92
N ASP A 108 -18.60 14.28 4.95
CA ASP A 108 -17.36 14.74 4.31
C ASP A 108 -16.45 15.47 5.32
N GLU A 109 -17.02 16.14 6.33
CA GLU A 109 -16.28 16.75 7.43
C GLU A 109 -15.58 15.72 8.32
N ASP A 110 -16.28 14.66 8.73
CA ASP A 110 -15.72 13.61 9.58
C ASP A 110 -14.67 12.78 8.83
N GLU A 111 -14.90 12.51 7.53
CA GLU A 111 -13.91 11.87 6.66
C GLU A 111 -12.65 12.71 6.57
N LYS A 112 -12.79 14.01 6.33
CA LYS A 112 -11.67 14.93 6.26
C LYS A 112 -10.92 14.96 7.58
N ASP A 113 -11.61 15.07 8.72
CA ASP A 113 -10.98 15.07 10.05
C ASP A 113 -10.16 13.79 10.27
N MET A 114 -10.77 12.62 10.03
CA MET A 114 -10.10 11.32 10.14
C MET A 114 -8.82 11.24 9.28
N LEU A 115 -8.92 11.63 8.00
CA LEU A 115 -7.81 11.58 7.07
C LEU A 115 -6.73 12.61 7.39
N ASP A 116 -7.10 13.82 7.83
CA ASP A 116 -6.15 14.87 8.23
C ASP A 116 -5.35 14.42 9.46
N TYR A 117 -5.98 13.83 10.49
CA TYR A 117 -5.25 13.32 11.64
C TYR A 117 -4.32 12.16 11.29
N LEU A 118 -4.75 11.24 10.42
CA LEU A 118 -3.86 10.18 9.90
C LEU A 118 -2.67 10.78 9.15
N TYR A 119 -2.90 11.80 8.31
CA TYR A 119 -1.85 12.50 7.57
C TYR A 119 -0.84 13.18 8.51
N THR A 120 -1.30 13.79 9.61
CA THR A 120 -0.43 14.50 10.55
C THR A 120 0.54 13.59 11.31
N SER A 121 0.30 12.28 11.33
CA SER A 121 1.21 11.30 11.94
C SER A 121 2.64 11.42 11.41
N GLN A 122 2.82 11.81 10.14
CA GLN A 122 4.14 12.02 9.55
C GLN A 122 4.97 13.12 10.23
N TYR A 123 4.33 14.11 10.87
CA TYR A 123 5.03 15.24 11.51
C TYR A 123 5.39 14.95 12.97
N GLN A 124 4.62 14.09 13.62
CA GLN A 124 4.80 13.75 15.03
C GLN A 124 5.75 12.56 15.22
N MET A 125 6.09 11.87 14.13
CA MET A 125 6.77 10.58 14.18
C MET A 125 8.00 10.58 13.27
N ARG A 126 9.17 10.33 13.87
CA ARG A 126 10.39 10.11 13.11
C ARG A 126 10.33 8.75 12.42
N GLY A 127 10.81 8.70 11.18
CA GLY A 127 10.91 7.46 10.41
C GLY A 127 9.95 7.39 9.23
N ILE A 128 8.80 8.07 9.29
CA ILE A 128 7.89 8.22 8.15
C ILE A 128 8.52 9.17 7.13
N VAL A 129 8.65 8.71 5.88
CA VAL A 129 9.28 9.47 4.79
C VAL A 129 8.33 9.83 3.66
N ALA A 130 7.21 9.11 3.55
CA ALA A 130 6.14 9.43 2.61
C ALA A 130 4.79 8.96 3.17
N VAL A 131 3.72 9.69 2.85
CA VAL A 131 2.34 9.31 3.17
C VAL A 131 1.44 9.62 1.98
N SER A 132 0.51 8.73 1.68
CA SER A 132 -0.60 8.91 0.77
C SER A 132 -1.84 8.32 1.41
N LEU A 133 -2.99 8.98 1.33
CA LEU A 133 -4.24 8.45 1.87
C LEU A 133 -5.43 8.97 1.09
N GLY A 134 -6.52 8.22 1.05
CA GLY A 134 -7.72 8.64 0.35
C GLY A 134 -8.83 7.59 0.34
N ARG A 135 -9.96 7.96 -0.27
CA ARG A 135 -11.10 7.09 -0.49
C ARG A 135 -10.80 6.10 -1.62
N ILE A 136 -11.17 4.84 -1.41
CA ILE A 136 -11.05 3.79 -2.42
C ILE A 136 -12.13 4.02 -3.48
N SER A 137 -11.72 4.11 -4.75
CA SER A 137 -12.61 4.44 -5.87
C SER A 137 -13.24 3.23 -6.55
N ASN A 138 -12.66 2.03 -6.36
CA ASN A 138 -13.16 0.80 -6.95
C ASN A 138 -14.01 -0.01 -5.96
N ASP A 139 -15.02 -0.70 -6.51
CA ASP A 139 -15.71 -1.74 -5.77
C ASP A 139 -14.71 -2.84 -5.39
N ASN A 140 -14.80 -3.30 -4.14
CA ASN A 140 -13.96 -4.36 -3.60
C ASN A 140 -14.81 -5.31 -2.75
N VAL A 141 -14.45 -6.60 -2.76
CA VAL A 141 -15.26 -7.67 -2.15
C VAL A 141 -15.37 -7.52 -0.64
N GLU A 142 -14.39 -6.86 -0.01
CA GLU A 142 -14.28 -6.73 1.44
C GLU A 142 -14.88 -5.42 1.96
N ASN A 143 -15.34 -4.54 1.08
CA ASN A 143 -15.95 -3.24 1.40
C ASN A 143 -15.03 -2.31 2.23
N TYR A 144 -13.72 -2.37 2.00
CA TYR A 144 -12.81 -1.32 2.46
C TYR A 144 -13.15 0.00 1.75
N THR A 145 -13.19 1.09 2.51
CA THR A 145 -13.64 2.39 2.02
C THR A 145 -12.50 3.39 1.88
N HIS A 146 -11.46 3.27 2.69
CA HIS A 146 -10.28 4.14 2.63
C HIS A 146 -9.00 3.31 2.70
N ALA A 147 -7.94 3.88 2.16
CA ALA A 147 -6.61 3.32 2.24
C ALA A 147 -5.61 4.41 2.64
N VAL A 148 -4.62 3.99 3.42
CA VAL A 148 -3.48 4.80 3.83
C VAL A 148 -2.23 4.01 3.45
N PHE A 149 -1.31 4.67 2.77
CA PHE A 149 0.02 4.20 2.47
C PHE A 149 1.01 5.09 3.21
N MET A 150 1.93 4.47 3.95
CA MET A 150 3.06 5.13 4.57
C MET A 150 4.34 4.41 4.22
N ARG A 151 5.42 5.16 4.03
CA ARG A 151 6.76 4.62 3.89
C ARG A 151 7.62 4.98 5.08
N PHE A 152 8.38 4.01 5.55
CA PHE A 152 9.34 4.10 6.63
C PHE A 152 10.76 3.80 6.14
N GLN A 153 11.77 4.32 6.85
CA GLN A 153 13.18 4.03 6.54
C GLN A 153 13.58 2.63 6.99
N THR A 154 13.06 2.16 8.12
CA THR A 154 13.46 0.90 8.76
C THR A 154 12.27 0.14 9.36
N LYS A 155 12.43 -1.15 9.62
CA LYS A 155 11.40 -1.99 10.28
C LYS A 155 11.20 -1.57 11.74
N GLU A 156 12.26 -1.09 12.38
CA GLU A 156 12.23 -0.56 13.74
C GLU A 156 11.34 0.69 13.81
N ASP A 157 11.33 1.52 12.76
CA ASP A 157 10.43 2.68 12.69
C ASP A 157 8.95 2.28 12.66
N VAL A 158 8.60 1.21 11.92
CA VAL A 158 7.23 0.66 11.89
C VAL A 158 6.84 0.10 13.26
N THR A 159 7.76 -0.61 13.93
CA THR A 159 7.50 -1.13 15.28
C THR A 159 7.23 0.01 16.27
N ARG A 160 8.07 1.06 16.22
CA ARG A 160 7.85 2.28 17.02
C ARG A 160 6.57 3.00 16.65
N PHE A 161 6.12 2.89 15.40
CA PHE A 161 4.90 3.52 14.94
C PHE A 161 3.66 2.95 15.63
N TYR A 162 3.55 1.61 15.71
CA TYR A 162 2.44 0.96 16.41
C TYR A 162 2.39 1.24 17.91
N GLU A 163 3.54 1.48 18.54
CA GLU A 163 3.63 1.79 19.98
C GLU A 163 3.47 3.28 20.29
N ASN A 164 3.37 4.13 19.26
CA ASN A 164 3.40 5.58 19.46
C ASN A 164 2.11 6.10 20.12
N PRO A 165 2.20 6.83 21.26
CA PRO A 165 1.02 7.34 21.95
C PRO A 165 0.16 8.29 21.12
N PHE A 166 0.76 9.08 20.23
CA PHE A 166 0.04 9.99 19.33
C PHE A 166 -0.77 9.19 18.30
N TYR A 167 -0.16 8.20 17.66
CA TYR A 167 -0.86 7.33 16.70
C TYR A 167 -2.00 6.55 17.36
N LEU A 168 -1.75 5.96 18.54
CA LEU A 168 -2.79 5.26 19.30
C LEU A 168 -3.95 6.19 19.70
N LYS A 169 -3.66 7.46 20.01
CA LYS A 169 -4.67 8.49 20.27
C LYS A 169 -5.47 8.80 19.00
N VAL A 170 -4.80 9.01 17.87
CA VAL A 170 -5.44 9.24 16.56
C VAL A 170 -6.38 8.09 16.21
N LEU A 171 -5.92 6.84 16.36
CA LEU A 171 -6.77 5.67 16.14
C LEU A 171 -8.01 5.73 17.03
N LYS A 172 -7.82 5.92 18.34
CA LYS A 172 -8.91 5.90 19.32
C LYS A 172 -9.93 7.03 19.11
N GLU A 173 -9.47 8.25 18.86
CA GLU A 173 -10.29 9.46 18.87
C GLU A 173 -10.79 9.88 17.49
N HIS A 174 -10.07 9.54 16.41
CA HIS A 174 -10.37 10.02 15.06
C HIS A 174 -10.62 8.90 14.04
N VAL A 175 -10.27 7.65 14.32
CA VAL A 175 -10.52 6.52 13.39
C VAL A 175 -11.62 5.60 13.89
N MET A 176 -11.50 5.08 15.11
CA MET A 176 -12.44 4.13 15.71
C MET A 176 -13.89 4.64 15.88
N PRO A 177 -14.16 5.96 16.02
CA PRO A 177 -15.54 6.46 15.99
C PRO A 177 -16.22 6.19 14.64
N TYR A 178 -15.45 6.24 13.55
CA TYR A 178 -15.96 6.19 12.18
C TYR A 178 -15.72 4.85 11.50
N CYS A 179 -14.68 4.11 11.87
CA CYS A 179 -14.33 2.82 11.30
C CYS A 179 -14.72 1.67 12.24
N HIS A 180 -15.14 0.55 11.67
CA HIS A 180 -15.45 -0.66 12.44
C HIS A 180 -14.42 -1.77 12.25
N ASP A 181 -13.54 -1.63 11.26
CA ASP A 181 -12.50 -2.59 10.95
C ASP A 181 -11.31 -1.88 10.29
N LEU A 182 -10.11 -2.42 10.51
CA LEU A 182 -8.88 -1.98 9.88
C LEU A 182 -7.92 -3.15 9.71
N VAL A 183 -7.18 -3.16 8.61
CA VAL A 183 -6.12 -4.13 8.35
C VAL A 183 -4.85 -3.42 7.91
N ASN A 184 -3.72 -3.86 8.46
CA ASN A 184 -2.40 -3.32 8.16
C ASN A 184 -1.54 -4.38 7.47
N VAL A 185 -0.84 -4.01 6.40
CA VAL A 185 0.10 -4.88 5.69
C VAL A 185 1.44 -4.18 5.63
N ASP A 186 2.48 -4.82 6.17
CA ASP A 186 3.81 -4.25 6.27
C ASP A 186 4.81 -5.11 5.50
N TYR A 187 5.56 -4.52 4.58
CA TYR A 187 6.55 -5.25 3.78
C TYR A 187 7.81 -4.43 3.54
N GLU A 188 8.93 -5.12 3.35
CA GLU A 188 10.20 -4.50 2.95
C GLU A 188 10.32 -4.54 1.43
N SER A 189 10.77 -3.44 0.84
CA SER A 189 11.02 -3.32 -0.60
C SER A 189 12.32 -2.56 -0.84
N GLU A 190 12.80 -2.63 -2.08
CA GLU A 190 13.94 -1.85 -2.54
C GLU A 190 13.49 -0.78 -3.53
N VAL A 191 14.06 0.41 -3.40
CA VAL A 191 13.89 1.54 -4.34
C VAL A 191 15.27 2.06 -4.74
N GLU A 192 15.34 2.84 -5.81
CA GLU A 192 16.59 3.48 -6.21
C GLU A 192 17.13 4.35 -5.07
N ASP A 193 18.46 4.35 -4.88
CA ASP A 193 19.15 5.10 -3.82
C ASP A 193 19.24 6.59 -4.15
N ASP A 194 18.09 7.21 -4.42
CA ASP A 194 17.92 8.62 -4.73
C ASP A 194 16.78 9.23 -3.89
N MET A 195 16.87 10.54 -3.64
CA MET A 195 15.94 11.26 -2.78
C MET A 195 14.51 11.23 -3.31
N ILE A 196 14.31 11.38 -4.62
CA ILE A 196 12.98 11.39 -5.23
C ILE A 196 12.23 10.07 -4.97
N PRO A 197 12.77 8.90 -5.36
CA PRO A 197 12.11 7.63 -5.14
C PRO A 197 11.99 7.25 -3.68
N ILE A 198 12.95 7.61 -2.81
CA ILE A 198 12.89 7.30 -1.36
C ILE A 198 11.79 8.10 -0.67
N PHE A 199 11.83 9.42 -0.79
CA PHE A 199 10.93 10.33 -0.07
C PHE A 199 9.60 10.55 -0.81
N ARG A 200 9.46 10.01 -2.03
CA ARG A 200 8.30 10.22 -2.91
C ARG A 200 7.96 11.71 -3.03
N LYS A 201 9.00 12.52 -3.27
CA LYS A 201 8.91 13.98 -3.42
C LYS A 201 9.27 14.36 -4.84
N GLY A 202 8.46 15.21 -5.46
CA GLY A 202 8.66 15.67 -6.83
C GLY A 202 7.33 15.81 -7.56
N GLU A 203 7.34 16.46 -8.72
CA GLU A 203 6.14 16.69 -9.53
C GLU A 203 5.39 15.39 -9.84
N GLU A 204 6.11 14.31 -10.12
CA GLU A 204 5.54 13.00 -10.43
C GLU A 204 4.79 12.35 -9.25
N PHE A 205 5.11 12.73 -8.00
CA PHE A 205 4.43 12.23 -6.80
C PHE A 205 3.38 13.21 -6.26
N ASN A 206 3.31 14.43 -6.81
CA ASN A 206 2.37 15.45 -6.35
C ASN A 206 0.91 15.14 -6.72
N TYR A 207 0.72 14.42 -7.82
CA TYR A 207 -0.58 14.03 -8.36
C TYR A 207 -0.50 12.56 -8.81
N GLY A 208 -1.65 11.94 -9.03
CA GLY A 208 -1.72 10.56 -9.49
C GLY A 208 -2.54 9.64 -8.58
N VAL A 209 -2.38 8.35 -8.82
CA VAL A 209 -3.21 7.30 -8.24
C VAL A 209 -2.31 6.25 -7.60
N GLU A 210 -2.62 5.89 -6.36
CA GLU A 210 -2.06 4.70 -5.74
C GLU A 210 -2.92 3.49 -6.10
N PHE A 211 -2.24 2.44 -6.55
CA PHE A 211 -2.83 1.16 -6.84
C PHE A 211 -2.17 0.09 -5.98
N VAL A 212 -2.95 -0.50 -5.09
CA VAL A 212 -2.49 -1.52 -4.15
C VAL A 212 -3.03 -2.86 -4.61
N HIS A 213 -2.17 -3.86 -4.74
CA HIS A 213 -2.56 -5.27 -4.76
C HIS A 213 -2.13 -5.94 -3.46
N LEU A 214 -3.07 -6.59 -2.79
CA LEU A 214 -2.80 -7.47 -1.66
C LEU A 214 -3.03 -8.91 -2.10
N PHE A 215 -2.11 -9.80 -1.74
CA PHE A 215 -2.14 -11.19 -2.14
C PHE A 215 -2.31 -12.14 -0.98
N ALA A 216 -3.23 -13.09 -1.09
CA ALA A 216 -3.49 -14.17 -0.16
C ALA A 216 -3.07 -15.51 -0.80
N PHE A 217 -1.77 -15.75 -0.92
CA PHE A 217 -1.27 -17.04 -1.41
C PHE A 217 -1.47 -18.11 -0.35
N ASP A 218 -1.91 -19.30 -0.76
CA ASP A 218 -2.00 -20.45 0.13
C ASP A 218 -0.59 -20.92 0.53
N ASP A 219 -0.45 -21.47 1.75
CA ASP A 219 0.83 -21.99 2.24
C ASP A 219 1.41 -23.07 1.31
N SER A 220 0.58 -23.80 0.57
CA SER A 220 0.98 -24.79 -0.44
C SER A 220 1.50 -24.19 -1.75
N ALA A 221 1.22 -22.91 -2.02
CA ALA A 221 1.68 -22.18 -3.20
C ALA A 221 2.98 -21.37 -2.94
N LEU A 222 3.45 -21.31 -1.70
CA LEU A 222 4.69 -20.62 -1.33
C LEU A 222 5.89 -21.24 -2.09
N GLY A 223 6.65 -20.40 -2.79
CA GLY A 223 7.80 -20.81 -3.59
C GLY A 223 7.79 -20.20 -4.99
N ALA A 224 8.29 -20.96 -5.98
CA ALA A 224 8.45 -20.49 -7.36
C ALA A 224 7.20 -19.86 -8.00
N PRO A 225 5.96 -20.37 -7.80
CA PRO A 225 4.77 -19.76 -8.42
C PRO A 225 4.50 -18.33 -7.97
N VAL A 226 4.75 -18.01 -6.70
CA VAL A 226 4.60 -16.66 -6.14
C VAL A 226 5.67 -15.73 -6.73
N GLU A 227 6.91 -16.21 -6.74
CA GLU A 227 8.03 -15.44 -7.30
C GLU A 227 7.85 -15.18 -8.79
N ASP A 228 7.38 -16.16 -9.56
CA ASP A 228 7.08 -16.00 -10.98
C ASP A 228 5.96 -14.98 -11.22
N ALA A 229 4.95 -14.96 -10.36
CA ALA A 229 3.88 -13.97 -10.42
C ALA A 229 4.38 -12.55 -10.10
N LEU A 230 5.18 -12.40 -9.04
CA LEU A 230 5.79 -11.13 -8.66
C LEU A 230 6.80 -10.64 -9.71
N ALA A 231 7.56 -11.54 -10.33
CA ALA A 231 8.47 -11.25 -11.43
C ALA A 231 7.71 -10.84 -12.70
N SER A 232 6.56 -11.47 -12.96
CA SER A 232 5.66 -11.09 -14.07
C SER A 232 5.10 -9.68 -13.87
N LEU A 233 4.69 -9.34 -12.65
CA LEU A 233 4.30 -7.99 -12.28
C LEU A 233 5.47 -7.00 -12.43
N GLU A 234 6.67 -7.35 -11.98
CA GLU A 234 7.87 -6.51 -12.13
C GLU A 234 8.19 -6.24 -13.60
N LYS A 235 8.16 -7.29 -14.44
CA LYS A 235 8.39 -7.17 -15.88
C LYS A 235 7.35 -6.26 -16.51
N LEU A 236 6.07 -6.48 -16.21
CA LEU A 236 4.97 -5.66 -16.71
C LEU A 236 5.18 -4.18 -16.36
N LYS A 237 5.60 -3.88 -15.12
CA LYS A 237 5.85 -2.48 -14.71
C LYS A 237 6.96 -1.82 -15.53
N LYS A 238 8.02 -2.57 -15.88
CA LYS A 238 9.12 -2.09 -16.73
C LYS A 238 8.69 -1.82 -18.18
N GLU A 239 7.61 -2.44 -18.64
CA GLU A 239 7.04 -2.21 -19.99
C GLU A 239 6.24 -0.90 -20.08
N PHE A 240 5.82 -0.32 -18.94
CA PHE A 240 5.04 0.93 -18.88
C PHE A 240 5.76 2.07 -18.12
N PRO A 241 7.00 2.44 -18.47
CA PRO A 241 7.77 3.46 -17.75
C PRO A 241 7.15 4.86 -17.89
N SER A 242 6.31 5.09 -18.90
CA SER A 242 5.56 6.34 -19.09
C SER A 242 4.29 6.43 -18.25
N LEU A 243 3.74 5.31 -17.76
CA LEU A 243 2.51 5.31 -16.96
C LEU A 243 2.79 5.23 -15.47
N ILE A 244 3.83 4.47 -15.10
CA ILE A 244 4.18 4.15 -13.72
C ILE A 244 5.32 5.06 -13.27
N VAL A 245 5.14 5.71 -12.11
CA VAL A 245 6.17 6.51 -11.44
C VAL A 245 7.07 5.60 -10.61
N GLN A 246 6.47 4.75 -9.80
CA GLN A 246 7.18 3.84 -8.93
C GLN A 246 6.30 2.65 -8.59
N SER A 247 6.90 1.48 -8.43
CA SER A 247 6.21 0.32 -7.90
C SER A 247 7.10 -0.46 -6.96
N THR A 248 6.55 -0.82 -5.81
CA THR A 248 7.21 -1.59 -4.75
C THR A 248 6.42 -2.86 -4.49
N GLN A 249 7.12 -3.90 -4.02
CA GLN A 249 6.49 -5.18 -3.70
C GLN A 249 7.29 -5.92 -2.64
N GLY A 250 6.61 -6.76 -1.86
CA GLY A 250 7.27 -7.59 -0.86
C GLY A 250 6.33 -8.50 -0.09
N SER A 251 6.91 -9.34 0.75
CA SER A 251 6.20 -10.25 1.65
C SER A 251 5.76 -9.51 2.92
N ASN A 252 4.51 -9.75 3.32
CA ASN A 252 3.93 -9.19 4.54
C ASN A 252 4.58 -9.82 5.77
N PHE A 253 5.22 -8.99 6.60
CA PHE A 253 5.74 -9.40 7.90
C PHE A 253 4.84 -8.98 9.07
N ASN A 254 3.70 -8.32 8.81
CA ASN A 254 2.75 -7.96 9.83
C ASN A 254 1.97 -9.19 10.31
N LEU A 255 2.22 -9.59 11.55
CA LEU A 255 1.61 -10.79 12.15
C LEU A 255 0.11 -10.64 12.48
N SER A 256 -0.43 -9.42 12.45
CA SER A 256 -1.85 -9.15 12.71
C SER A 256 -2.76 -9.41 11.51
N SER A 257 -2.20 -9.45 10.29
CA SER A 257 -2.93 -9.55 9.02
C SER A 257 -2.50 -10.77 8.21
N LYS A 258 -2.62 -11.96 8.81
CA LYS A 258 -2.19 -13.22 8.19
C LYS A 258 -2.97 -13.61 6.94
N GLU A 259 -4.08 -12.94 6.66
CA GLU A 259 -4.87 -13.12 5.45
C GLU A 259 -4.15 -12.63 4.18
N TYR A 260 -3.22 -11.68 4.32
CA TYR A 260 -2.41 -11.20 3.21
C TYR A 260 -0.95 -11.60 3.40
N THR A 261 -0.42 -12.31 2.42
CA THR A 261 0.95 -12.82 2.37
C THR A 261 1.93 -11.86 1.70
N HIS A 262 1.47 -11.10 0.70
CA HIS A 262 2.30 -10.18 -0.08
C HIS A 262 1.51 -8.93 -0.44
N ALA A 263 2.24 -7.85 -0.74
CA ALA A 263 1.66 -6.63 -1.25
C ALA A 263 2.50 -6.09 -2.41
N VAL A 264 1.81 -5.41 -3.32
CA VAL A 264 2.39 -4.57 -4.37
C VAL A 264 1.72 -3.21 -4.27
N VAL A 265 2.49 -2.13 -4.25
CA VAL A 265 1.98 -0.76 -4.35
C VAL A 265 2.57 -0.11 -5.57
N THR A 266 1.71 0.44 -6.43
CA THR A 266 2.11 1.09 -7.69
C THR A 266 1.54 2.50 -7.74
N ARG A 267 2.42 3.48 -7.96
CA ARG A 267 2.05 4.87 -8.22
C ARG A 267 1.95 5.10 -9.72
N PHE A 268 0.76 5.47 -10.18
CA PHE A 268 0.54 5.94 -11.55
C PHE A 268 0.62 7.45 -11.64
N ARG A 269 1.10 7.96 -12.77
CA ARG A 269 1.19 9.41 -13.05
C ARG A 269 -0.18 10.10 -13.04
N SER A 270 -1.24 9.39 -13.45
CA SER A 270 -2.61 9.91 -13.54
C SER A 270 -3.64 8.78 -13.50
N SER A 271 -4.92 9.14 -13.34
CA SER A 271 -6.02 8.19 -13.49
C SER A 271 -6.09 7.62 -14.91
N GLU A 272 -5.81 8.43 -15.93
CA GLU A 272 -5.74 7.96 -17.32
C GLU A 272 -4.62 6.93 -17.52
N ALA A 273 -3.45 7.16 -16.93
CA ALA A 273 -2.34 6.20 -16.98
C ALA A 273 -2.69 4.86 -16.31
N PHE A 274 -3.42 4.93 -15.19
CA PHE A 274 -3.97 3.74 -14.53
C PHE A 274 -4.98 3.01 -15.42
N GLU A 275 -5.92 3.72 -16.05
CA GLU A 275 -6.92 3.12 -16.95
C GLU A 275 -6.27 2.44 -18.16
N ILE A 276 -5.28 3.09 -18.78
CA ILE A 276 -4.51 2.50 -19.89
C ILE A 276 -3.82 1.20 -19.43
N PHE A 277 -3.17 1.24 -18.27
CA PHE A 277 -2.49 0.07 -17.72
C PHE A 277 -3.46 -1.08 -17.44
N VAL A 278 -4.58 -0.82 -16.77
CA VAL A 278 -5.58 -1.85 -16.43
C VAL A 278 -6.29 -2.38 -17.68
N GLY A 279 -6.45 -1.54 -18.71
CA GLY A 279 -7.01 -1.91 -20.00
C GLY A 279 -6.07 -2.73 -20.89
N SER A 280 -4.77 -2.76 -20.60
CA SER A 280 -3.76 -3.48 -21.40
C SER A 280 -4.00 -5.00 -21.41
N THR A 281 -3.63 -5.64 -22.52
CA THR A 281 -3.72 -7.10 -22.67
C THR A 281 -2.79 -7.82 -21.69
N GLU A 282 -1.61 -7.25 -21.50
CA GLU A 282 -0.51 -7.74 -20.69
C GLU A 282 -0.91 -7.78 -19.21
N TYR A 283 -1.49 -6.69 -18.70
CA TYR A 283 -2.03 -6.69 -17.34
C TYR A 283 -3.23 -7.64 -17.20
N ARG A 284 -4.11 -7.73 -18.20
CA ARG A 284 -5.26 -8.65 -18.14
C ARG A 284 -4.83 -10.11 -18.06
N ASP A 285 -3.78 -10.48 -18.76
CA ASP A 285 -3.25 -11.85 -18.73
C ASP A 285 -2.61 -12.16 -17.37
N VAL A 286 -1.79 -11.26 -16.83
CA VAL A 286 -1.25 -11.38 -15.46
C VAL A 286 -2.38 -11.43 -14.43
N ARG A 287 -3.39 -10.55 -14.55
CA ARG A 287 -4.54 -10.52 -13.67
C ARG A 287 -5.29 -11.85 -13.66
N ARG A 288 -5.49 -12.49 -14.81
CA ARG A 288 -6.18 -13.80 -14.89
C ARG A 288 -5.48 -14.87 -14.06
N LEU A 289 -4.15 -14.84 -13.98
CA LEU A 289 -3.37 -15.78 -13.18
C LEU A 289 -3.52 -15.53 -11.67
N LEU A 290 -3.95 -14.34 -11.28
CA LEU A 290 -3.96 -13.86 -9.89
C LEU A 290 -5.37 -13.74 -9.28
N ILE A 291 -6.44 -13.97 -10.07
CA ILE A 291 -7.84 -13.71 -9.68
C ILE A 291 -8.25 -14.33 -8.33
N HIS A 292 -7.74 -15.51 -7.99
CA HIS A 292 -8.13 -16.23 -6.78
C HIS A 292 -7.37 -15.81 -5.52
N ALA A 293 -6.32 -15.01 -5.67
CA ALA A 293 -5.42 -14.67 -4.59
C ALA A 293 -5.13 -13.16 -4.50
N ALA A 294 -5.75 -12.31 -5.31
CA ALA A 294 -5.41 -10.88 -5.38
C ALA A 294 -6.62 -9.96 -5.16
N TYR A 295 -6.46 -9.04 -4.20
CA TYR A 295 -7.38 -7.95 -3.91
C TYR A 295 -6.73 -6.65 -4.34
N PHE A 296 -7.51 -5.71 -4.89
CA PHE A 296 -6.94 -4.44 -5.34
C PHE A 296 -7.73 -3.24 -4.85
N TYR A 297 -7.00 -2.17 -4.55
CA TYR A 297 -7.54 -0.92 -4.05
C TYR A 297 -6.89 0.23 -4.78
N VAL A 298 -7.72 1.14 -5.27
CA VAL A 298 -7.33 2.31 -6.03
C VAL A 298 -7.74 3.52 -5.23
N PHE A 299 -6.80 4.40 -4.92
CA PHE A 299 -7.11 5.66 -4.25
C PHE A 299 -6.18 6.77 -4.72
N SER A 300 -6.72 7.98 -4.76
CA SER A 300 -5.93 9.18 -5.01
C SER A 300 -5.68 9.86 -3.68
N SER A 301 -4.50 10.46 -3.50
CA SER A 301 -4.23 11.32 -2.35
C SER A 301 -4.94 12.68 -2.58
N PRO A 302 -6.05 13.02 -1.90
CA PRO A 302 -6.73 14.29 -2.14
C PRO A 302 -6.03 15.48 -1.45
N LEU A 303 -4.99 15.23 -0.66
CA LEU A 303 -4.53 16.19 0.34
C LEU A 303 -3.11 16.66 0.04
N LYS A 304 -3.04 17.61 -0.89
CA LYS A 304 -2.24 18.80 -0.66
C LYS A 304 -3.20 19.93 -0.34
N VAL A 305 -3.46 20.13 0.95
CA VAL A 305 -4.04 21.39 1.43
C VAL A 305 -3.02 22.49 1.18
#